data_AF-A0A2N5FUQ4-F1
#
_entry.id   AF-A0A2N5FUQ4-F1
#
_cell.length_a   1.000
_cell.length_b   1.000
_cell.length_c   1.000
_cell.angle_alpha   90.00
_cell.angle_beta   90.00
_cell.angle_gamma   90.00
#
_symmetry.space_group_name_H-M   'P 1'
#
loop_
_entity.id
_entity.type
_entity.pdbx_description
1 polymer ?
#
loop_
_entity_poly.entity_id
_entity_poly.type
_entity_poly.pdbx_seq_one_letter_code
_entity_poly.pdbx_strand_id
1 'polypeptide(L)'
;MNTVTKESLQFVEEAKKVFTNNDELTTYRNEEETFIALRGGFREDCMTVYELGNPVGMFTEQLPKQHKVLVDYDYLEKYKNLKDKLLPEVEKAEELIHLGSDVDFNKGIVSTVKYVINMMR
;
A
#
# COMPACT_ATOMS: atom_id res chain seq x y z
N MET A 1 2.08 -6.92 29.85
CA MET A 1 2.91 -6.09 28.96
C MET A 1 4.20 -5.84 29.69
N ASN A 2 5.31 -6.38 29.18
CA ASN A 2 6.63 -6.27 29.82
C ASN A 2 7.19 -4.86 29.66
N THR A 3 8.11 -4.51 30.55
CA THR A 3 8.87 -3.27 30.44
C THR A 3 9.79 -3.33 29.23
N VAL A 4 9.86 -2.24 28.47
CA VAL A 4 10.83 -2.09 27.37
C VAL A 4 12.23 -2.00 27.97
N THR A 5 13.04 -3.03 27.74
CA THR A 5 14.44 -3.10 28.18
C THR A 5 15.40 -2.72 27.05
N LYS A 6 16.68 -2.52 27.38
CA LYS A 6 17.71 -2.24 26.37
C LYS A 6 17.85 -3.39 25.38
N GLU A 7 17.75 -4.61 25.87
CA GLU A 7 17.82 -5.85 25.09
C GLU A 7 16.66 -5.90 24.08
N SER A 8 15.45 -5.53 24.52
CA SER A 8 14.29 -5.48 23.61
C SER A 8 14.46 -4.45 22.49
N LEU A 9 15.10 -3.30 22.76
CA LEU A 9 15.39 -2.29 21.74
C LEU A 9 16.50 -2.75 20.77
N GLN A 10 17.50 -3.49 21.26
CA GLN A 10 18.52 -4.09 20.39
C GLN A 10 17.90 -5.13 19.46
N PHE A 11 17.00 -5.96 19.98
CA PHE A 11 16.25 -6.92 19.18
C PHE A 11 15.34 -6.24 18.13
N VAL A 12 14.73 -5.09 18.45
CA VAL A 12 13.97 -4.29 17.46
C VAL A 12 14.86 -3.89 16.28
N GLU A 13 16.08 -3.41 16.51
CA GLU A 13 17.00 -3.03 15.44
C GLU A 13 17.49 -4.24 14.61
N GLU A 14 17.66 -5.39 15.26
CA GLU A 14 17.96 -6.66 14.58
C GLU A 14 16.80 -7.11 13.68
N ALA A 15 15.60 -7.22 14.25
CA ALA A 15 14.39 -7.62 13.53
C ALA A 15 14.10 -6.69 12.34
N LYS A 16 14.30 -5.38 12.52
CA LYS A 16 14.18 -4.38 11.46
C LYS A 16 15.10 -4.67 10.27
N LYS A 17 16.37 -5.02 10.51
CA LYS A 17 17.30 -5.39 9.42
C LYS A 17 16.81 -6.63 8.69
N VAL A 18 16.35 -7.65 9.42
CA VAL A 18 15.86 -8.90 8.84
C VAL A 18 14.64 -8.64 7.95
N PHE A 19 13.63 -7.92 8.45
CA PHE A 19 12.43 -7.58 7.68
C PHE A 19 12.67 -6.61 6.52
N THR A 20 13.75 -5.84 6.58
CA THR A 20 14.17 -4.96 5.47
C THR A 20 14.88 -5.75 4.37
N ASN A 21 15.65 -6.78 4.75
CA ASN A 21 16.37 -7.64 3.80
C ASN A 21 15.48 -8.73 3.18
N ASN A 22 14.38 -9.10 3.85
CA ASN A 22 13.39 -10.03 3.34
C ASN A 22 11.98 -9.52 3.66
N ASP A 23 11.30 -9.05 2.62
CA ASP A 23 10.03 -8.35 2.71
C ASP A 23 8.82 -9.32 2.79
N GLU A 24 9.01 -10.58 2.41
CA GLU A 24 8.02 -11.66 2.56
C GLU A 24 7.99 -12.21 3.99
N LEU A 25 9.04 -11.99 4.78
CA LEU A 25 9.13 -12.50 6.14
C LEU A 25 8.15 -11.78 7.08
N THR A 26 7.27 -12.55 7.71
CA THR A 26 6.26 -12.03 8.66
C THR A 26 6.64 -12.24 10.12
N THR A 27 7.55 -13.17 10.41
CA THR A 27 7.97 -13.52 11.77
C THR A 27 9.48 -13.68 11.85
N TYR A 28 10.07 -13.16 12.92
CA TYR A 28 11.50 -13.32 13.19
C TYR A 28 11.73 -13.67 14.66
N ARG A 29 12.72 -14.53 14.92
CA ARG A 29 13.12 -14.98 16.25
C ARG A 29 14.63 -14.86 16.35
N ASN A 30 15.14 -14.35 17.47
CA ASN A 30 16.58 -14.31 17.69
C ASN A 30 17.16 -15.70 17.97
N GLU A 31 18.48 -15.83 17.86
CA GLU A 31 19.19 -17.10 18.05
C GLU A 31 19.02 -17.69 19.46
N GLU A 32 18.89 -16.83 20.47
CA GLU A 32 18.67 -17.24 21.87
C GLU A 32 17.23 -17.68 22.15
N GLU A 33 16.33 -17.57 21.17
CA GLU A 33 14.89 -17.84 21.27
C GLU A 33 14.13 -17.06 22.36
N THR A 34 14.76 -16.02 22.91
CA THR A 34 14.21 -15.17 23.96
C THR A 34 13.21 -14.14 23.43
N PHE A 35 13.37 -13.69 22.18
CA PHE A 35 12.52 -12.67 21.58
C PHE A 35 11.91 -13.12 20.25
N ILE A 36 10.68 -12.67 20.00
CA ILE A 36 9.96 -12.86 18.74
C ILE A 36 9.44 -11.52 18.25
N ALA A 37 9.69 -11.20 16.98
CA ALA A 37 9.10 -10.06 16.28
C ALA A 37 8.08 -10.56 15.26
N LEU A 38 6.91 -9.93 15.27
CA LEU A 38 5.85 -10.15 14.28
C LEU A 38 5.68 -8.87 13.47
N ARG A 39 5.78 -8.99 12.14
CA ARG A 39 5.37 -7.93 11.21
C ARG A 39 3.86 -7.93 11.11
N GLY A 40 3.26 -6.75 11.23
CA GLY A 40 1.81 -6.58 11.12
C GLY A 40 1.43 -5.20 10.62
N GLY A 41 0.14 -4.92 10.63
CA GLY A 41 -0.41 -3.61 10.28
C GLY A 41 -1.04 -3.58 8.88
N PHE A 42 -2.22 -2.94 8.80
CA PHE A 42 -3.05 -2.91 7.59
C PHE A 42 -2.68 -1.76 6.63
N ARG A 43 -2.18 -0.64 7.17
CA ARG A 43 -1.78 0.56 6.41
C ARG A 43 -0.37 1.04 6.68
N GLU A 44 0.16 0.72 7.86
CA GLU A 44 1.51 1.05 8.31
C GLU A 44 2.12 -0.26 8.74
N ASP A 45 3.27 -0.62 8.16
CA ASP A 45 4.02 -1.78 8.65
C ASP A 45 4.47 -1.48 10.08
N CYS A 46 3.86 -2.19 11.03
CA CYS A 46 4.23 -2.17 12.42
C CYS A 46 4.91 -3.50 12.79
N MET A 47 5.65 -3.45 13.89
CA MET A 47 6.33 -4.62 14.43
C MET A 47 5.93 -4.81 15.89
N THR A 48 5.39 -5.98 16.21
CA THR A 48 5.08 -6.37 17.59
C THR A 48 6.17 -7.27 18.12
N VAL A 49 6.73 -6.95 19.29
CA VAL A 49 7.80 -7.72 19.92
C VAL A 49 7.29 -8.41 21.18
N TYR A 50 7.69 -9.68 21.31
CA TYR A 50 7.41 -10.54 22.45
C TYR A 50 8.73 -11.02 23.05
N GLU A 51 8.77 -11.14 24.38
CA GLU A 51 9.86 -11.72 25.15
C GLU A 51 9.33 -12.96 25.88
N LEU A 52 9.85 -14.15 25.54
CA LEU A 52 9.39 -15.44 26.09
C LEU A 52 7.85 -15.61 26.03
N GLY A 53 7.22 -15.07 24.98
CA GLY A 53 5.77 -15.09 24.78
C GLY A 53 5.00 -13.95 25.45
N ASN A 54 5.65 -13.10 26.26
CA ASN A 54 5.03 -11.92 26.86
C ASN A 54 5.17 -10.71 25.93
N PRO A 55 4.09 -9.96 25.65
CA PRO A 55 4.16 -8.78 24.80
C PRO A 55 5.01 -7.69 25.46
N VAL A 56 6.05 -7.24 24.77
CA VAL A 56 6.89 -6.11 25.19
C VAL A 56 6.29 -4.80 24.66
N GLY A 57 5.97 -4.76 23.36
CA GLY A 57 5.44 -3.55 22.75
C GLY A 57 5.15 -3.69 21.26
N MET A 58 4.50 -2.66 20.74
CA MET A 58 4.24 -2.48 19.32
C MET A 58 4.97 -1.23 18.84
N PHE A 59 5.80 -1.38 17.82
CA PHE A 59 6.64 -0.32 17.27
C PHE A 59 6.14 0.01 15.86
N THR A 60 5.65 1.24 15.69
CA THR A 60 5.21 1.77 14.40
C THR A 60 6.37 2.43 13.67
N GLU A 61 6.25 2.58 12.35
CA GLU A 61 7.21 3.28 11.49
C GLU A 61 8.65 2.70 11.50
N GLN A 62 8.83 1.49 12.03
CA GLN A 62 10.15 0.84 12.06
C GLN A 62 10.52 0.15 10.75
N LEU A 63 9.52 -0.12 9.90
CA LEU A 63 9.68 -0.85 8.65
C LEU A 63 9.30 0.05 7.45
N PRO A 64 9.95 -0.14 6.28
CA PRO A 64 9.55 0.54 5.07
C PRO A 64 8.11 0.16 4.72
N LYS A 65 7.29 1.15 4.34
CA LYS A 65 5.87 0.95 4.03
C LYS A 65 5.70 -0.06 2.89
N GLN A 66 5.22 -1.27 3.19
CA GLN A 66 4.61 -2.12 2.18
C GLN A 66 3.23 -1.56 1.86
N HIS A 67 3.13 -0.83 0.76
CA HIS A 67 1.84 -0.52 0.15
C HIS A 67 1.26 -1.78 -0.51
N LYS A 68 0.97 -2.81 0.29
CA LYS A 68 0.19 -3.97 -0.15
C LYS A 68 -1.27 -3.53 -0.17
N VAL A 69 -1.70 -3.04 -1.32
CA VAL A 69 -3.13 -2.80 -1.57
C VAL A 69 -3.77 -4.17 -1.78
N LEU A 70 -4.63 -4.57 -0.85
CA LEU A 70 -5.58 -5.67 -1.10
C LEU A 70 -6.48 -5.22 -2.25
N VAL A 71 -6.22 -5.76 -3.44
CA VAL A 71 -7.08 -5.58 -4.60
C VAL A 71 -8.14 -6.66 -4.51
N ASP A 72 -9.37 -6.25 -4.21
CA ASP A 72 -10.53 -7.10 -4.37
C ASP A 72 -10.78 -7.29 -5.87
N TYR A 73 -10.71 -8.55 -6.33
CA TYR A 73 -10.84 -8.90 -7.75
C TYR A 73 -12.23 -8.53 -8.31
N ASP A 74 -13.28 -8.55 -7.48
CA ASP A 74 -14.63 -8.15 -7.91
C ASP A 74 -14.67 -6.65 -8.23
N TYR A 75 -13.95 -5.84 -7.43
CA TYR A 75 -13.81 -4.41 -7.70
C TYR A 75 -12.93 -4.15 -8.92
N LEU A 76 -11.86 -4.92 -9.12
CA LEU A 76 -11.00 -4.80 -10.30
C LEU A 76 -11.80 -5.01 -11.60
N GLU A 77 -12.64 -6.06 -11.64
CA GLU A 77 -13.48 -6.34 -12.80
C GLU A 77 -14.52 -5.24 -13.04
N LYS A 78 -15.12 -4.72 -11.97
CA LYS A 78 -16.02 -3.57 -12.04
C LYS A 78 -15.34 -2.32 -12.60
N TYR A 79 -14.10 -2.04 -12.21
CA TYR A 79 -13.34 -0.90 -12.71
C TYR A 79 -12.93 -1.06 -14.17
N LYS A 80 -12.52 -2.27 -14.60
CA LYS A 80 -12.27 -2.59 -16.02
C LYS A 80 -13.52 -2.36 -16.86
N ASN A 81 -14.65 -2.93 -16.44
CA ASN A 81 -15.93 -2.78 -17.14
C ASN A 81 -16.39 -1.32 -17.21
N LEU A 82 -16.11 -0.51 -16.18
CA LEU A 82 -16.44 0.91 -16.19
C LEU A 82 -15.52 1.69 -17.14
N LYS A 83 -14.21 1.37 -17.15
CA LYS A 83 -13.23 1.96 -18.06
C LYS A 83 -13.58 1.68 -19.52
N ASP A 84 -13.89 0.43 -19.85
CA ASP A 84 -14.26 0.01 -21.20
C ASP A 84 -15.55 0.68 -21.71
N LYS A 85 -16.44 1.07 -20.80
CA LYS A 85 -17.66 1.84 -21.14
C LYS A 85 -17.40 3.33 -21.30
N LEU A 86 -16.54 3.92 -20.46
CA LEU A 86 -16.32 5.36 -20.43
C LEU A 86 -15.34 5.83 -21.50
N LEU A 87 -14.30 5.04 -21.80
CA LEU A 87 -13.25 5.43 -22.74
C LEU A 87 -13.80 5.75 -24.14
N PRO A 88 -14.68 4.92 -24.75
CA PRO A 88 -15.24 5.22 -26.07
C PRO A 88 -16.12 6.47 -26.08
N GLU A 89 -16.83 6.76 -25.00
CA GLU A 89 -17.69 7.95 -24.89
C GLU A 89 -16.87 9.24 -24.77
N VAL A 90 -15.72 9.16 -24.10
CA VAL A 90 -14.76 10.27 -23.99
C VAL A 90 -14.06 10.52 -25.32
N GLU A 91 -13.70 9.46 -26.06
CA GLU A 91 -13.12 9.58 -27.41
C GLU A 91 -14.11 10.23 -28.39
N LYS A 92 -15.39 9.82 -28.37
CA LYS A 92 -16.44 10.49 -29.16
C LYS A 92 -16.60 11.96 -28.80
N ALA A 93 -16.56 12.31 -27.51
CA ALA A 93 -16.64 13.70 -27.06
C ALA A 93 -15.44 14.53 -27.57
N GLU A 94 -14.24 13.94 -27.58
CA GLU A 94 -13.02 14.55 -28.12
C GLU A 94 -13.17 14.85 -29.63
N GLU A 95 -13.66 13.88 -30.41
CA GLU A 95 -13.93 14.04 -31.84
C GLU A 95 -14.95 15.15 -32.13
N LEU A 96 -16.03 15.21 -31.36
CA LEU A 96 -17.07 16.25 -31.49
C LEU A 96 -16.55 17.65 -31.15
N ILE A 97 -15.67 17.77 -30.15
CA ILE A 97 -15.02 19.03 -29.79
C ILE A 97 -14.01 19.47 -30.86
N HIS A 98 -13.38 18.54 -31.58
CA HIS A 98 -12.50 18.88 -32.70
C HIS A 98 -13.26 19.43 -33.93
N LEU A 99 -14.55 19.12 -34.08
CA LEU A 99 -15.40 19.57 -35.18
C LEU A 99 -16.10 20.92 -34.92
N GLY A 100 -16.17 21.37 -33.66
CA GLY A 100 -16.76 22.66 -33.26
C GLY A 100 -15.71 23.74 -33.00
N SER A 101 -15.84 24.91 -33.60
CA SER A 101 -14.87 26.03 -33.56
C SER A 101 -14.84 26.86 -32.27
N ASP A 102 -15.32 26.32 -31.17
CA ASP A 102 -15.22 26.87 -29.82
C ASP A 102 -15.11 25.61 -28.94
N VAL A 103 -14.06 25.38 -28.15
CA VAL A 103 -14.01 25.78 -26.74
C VAL A 103 -12.73 25.14 -26.15
N ASP A 104 -11.69 25.92 -25.84
CA ASP A 104 -10.47 25.40 -25.19
C ASP A 104 -10.75 24.79 -23.80
N PHE A 105 -11.77 25.28 -23.10
CA PHE A 105 -12.24 24.76 -21.83
C PHE A 105 -12.77 23.31 -21.93
N ASN A 106 -13.48 22.96 -23.01
CA ASN A 106 -14.02 21.62 -23.21
C ASN A 106 -12.92 20.60 -23.52
N LYS A 107 -11.87 21.00 -24.26
CA LYS A 107 -10.66 20.19 -24.47
C LYS A 107 -9.92 19.93 -23.15
N GLY A 108 -9.84 20.92 -22.27
CA GLY A 108 -9.27 20.78 -20.93
C GLY A 108 -10.03 19.77 -20.06
N ILE A 109 -11.36 19.80 -20.10
CA ILE A 109 -12.19 18.85 -19.37
C ILE A 109 -12.03 17.43 -19.92
N VAL A 110 -12.11 17.25 -21.24
CA VAL A 110 -11.98 15.92 -21.87
C VAL A 110 -10.60 15.31 -21.62
N SER A 111 -9.52 16.10 -21.74
CA SER A 111 -8.17 15.62 -21.43
C SER A 111 -8.01 15.22 -19.96
N THR A 112 -8.60 15.98 -19.02
CA THR A 112 -8.61 15.65 -17.59
C THR A 112 -9.38 14.36 -17.32
N VAL A 113 -10.55 14.18 -17.92
CA VAL A 113 -11.36 12.96 -17.74
C VAL A 113 -10.63 11.75 -18.33
N LYS A 114 -10.01 11.87 -19.51
CA LYS A 114 -9.19 10.81 -20.13
C LYS A 114 -8.00 10.43 -19.27
N TYR A 115 -7.33 11.41 -18.66
CA TYR A 115 -6.24 11.18 -17.71
C TYR A 115 -6.71 10.39 -16.47
N VAL A 116 -7.83 10.78 -15.88
CA VAL A 116 -8.42 10.07 -14.73
C VAL A 116 -8.80 8.63 -15.09
N ILE A 117 -9.44 8.40 -16.24
CA ILE A 117 -9.78 7.05 -16.72
C ILE A 117 -8.54 6.19 -16.93
N ASN A 118 -7.45 6.76 -17.45
CA ASN A 118 -6.19 6.05 -17.65
C ASN A 118 -5.45 5.74 -16.34
N MET A 119 -5.68 6.52 -15.28
CA MET A 119 -5.19 6.24 -13.94
C MET A 119 -5.95 5.12 -13.21
N MET A 120 -7.14 4.75 -13.68
CA MET A 120 -7.85 3.55 -13.20
C MET A 120 -7.08 2.32 -13.71
N ARG A 121 -6.15 1.81 -12.89
CA ARG A 121 -5.42 0.55 -13.07
C ARG A 121 -6.23 -0.61 -12.53
#